data_AF-A0A345HWT9-F1
#
_entry.id   AF-A0A345HWT9-F1
#
_cell.length_a   1.000
_cell.length_b   1.000
_cell.length_c   1.000
_cell.angle_alpha   90.00
_cell.angle_beta   90.00
_cell.angle_gamma   90.00
#
_symmetry.space_group_name_H-M   'P 1'
#
loop_
_entity.id
_entity.type
_entity.pdbx_description
1 polymer ?
#
loop_
_entity_poly.entity_id
_entity_poly.type
_entity_poly.pdbx_seq_one_letter_code
_entity_poly.pdbx_strand_id
1 'polypeptide(L)'
;MTTIQVIKCTWALELCRRYEGRGETQTAYIELDLSEGTLLADYDSQIDGSAPSAVRTGFERRYRIPVLTAVAVNRLLAKLAPLADRILADWEKSWNGETHVAVLGADAKSAEKGMDVVLEAGFDAPDIVGEWDADDVTNGSEADEYDIVAGTTDERLTEIAAEITEGMIGSSDHTVGVIHELDAYLRRVRAEADAE
;
A
#
# COMPACT_ATOMS: atom_id res chain seq x y z
N MET A 1 9.87 -30.11 -4.12
CA MET A 1 9.33 -28.88 -4.76
C MET A 1 9.22 -27.87 -3.64
N THR A 2 9.96 -26.78 -3.73
CA THR A 2 9.84 -25.67 -2.78
C THR A 2 8.57 -24.91 -3.15
N THR A 3 7.64 -24.78 -2.20
CA THR A 3 6.42 -23.99 -2.38
C THR A 3 6.68 -22.58 -1.89
N ILE A 4 6.18 -21.59 -2.61
CA ILE A 4 6.28 -20.18 -2.29
C ILE A 4 5.60 -19.91 -0.94
N GLN A 5 6.30 -19.17 -0.08
CA GLN A 5 5.75 -18.69 1.17
C GLN A 5 5.06 -17.35 0.95
N VAL A 6 3.72 -17.34 1.05
CA VAL A 6 2.96 -16.08 1.02
C VAL A 6 3.00 -15.41 2.39
N ILE A 7 3.50 -14.17 2.43
CA ILE A 7 3.45 -13.30 3.61
C ILE A 7 2.26 -12.37 3.43
N LYS A 8 1.29 -12.48 4.35
CA LYS A 8 0.02 -11.75 4.27
C LYS A 8 0.12 -10.39 4.94
N CYS A 9 -0.54 -9.40 4.36
CA CYS A 9 -0.83 -8.15 5.06
C CYS A 9 -1.84 -8.41 6.17
N THR A 10 -1.60 -7.84 7.34
CA THR A 10 -2.38 -8.03 8.57
C THR A 10 -3.11 -6.79 9.03
N TRP A 11 -2.73 -5.60 8.55
CA TRP A 11 -3.38 -4.33 8.89
C TRP A 11 -4.08 -3.70 7.68
N ALA A 12 -5.25 -3.10 7.90
CA ALA A 12 -6.12 -2.62 6.83
C ALA A 12 -5.44 -1.61 5.88
N LEU A 13 -4.55 -0.77 6.42
CA LEU A 13 -3.83 0.31 5.73
C LEU A 13 -2.31 0.01 5.61
N GLU A 14 -1.88 -1.25 5.68
CA GLU A 14 -0.47 -1.63 5.76
C GLU A 14 0.39 -1.10 4.59
N LEU A 15 -0.20 -1.01 3.39
CA LEU A 15 0.47 -0.50 2.19
C LEU A 15 0.38 1.02 2.05
N CYS A 16 -0.43 1.68 2.89
CA CYS A 16 -0.64 3.11 2.83
C CYS A 16 0.42 3.83 3.66
N ARG A 17 1.48 4.29 2.98
CA ARG A 17 2.55 5.05 3.62
C ARG A 17 2.76 6.39 2.93
N ARG A 18 2.55 7.50 3.64
CA ARG A 18 2.97 8.84 3.20
C ARG A 18 4.05 9.35 4.15
N TYR A 19 5.15 9.84 3.58
CA TYR A 19 6.23 10.46 4.36
C TYR A 19 5.98 11.95 4.53
N GLU A 20 6.40 12.50 5.67
CA GLU A 20 6.31 13.94 5.94
C GLU A 20 7.02 14.74 4.83
N GLY A 21 6.37 15.81 4.35
CA GLY A 21 6.88 16.63 3.24
C GLY A 21 6.70 16.04 1.84
N ARG A 22 6.08 14.86 1.71
CA ARG A 22 5.63 14.32 0.41
C ARG A 22 4.14 14.59 0.22
N GLY A 23 3.79 15.11 -0.95
CA GLY A 23 2.39 15.34 -1.35
C GLY A 23 1.64 14.07 -1.76
N GLU A 24 2.33 12.95 -1.95
CA GLU A 24 1.75 11.71 -2.46
C GLU A 24 2.19 10.51 -1.61
N THR A 25 1.30 9.52 -1.49
CA THR A 25 1.55 8.22 -0.86
C THR A 25 2.59 7.43 -1.65
N GLN A 26 3.41 6.64 -0.94
CA GLN A 26 4.41 5.79 -1.56
C GLN A 26 3.78 4.75 -2.45
N THR A 27 4.46 4.43 -3.55
CA THR A 27 4.03 3.40 -4.48
C THR A 27 4.03 2.03 -3.79
N ALA A 28 2.93 1.30 -3.87
CA ALA A 28 2.86 -0.10 -3.43
C ALA A 28 3.32 -1.08 -4.53
N TYR A 29 3.83 -2.24 -4.12
CA TYR A 29 4.24 -3.33 -5.01
C TYR A 29 3.98 -4.72 -4.40
N ILE A 30 3.84 -5.72 -5.27
CA ILE A 30 4.04 -7.13 -4.94
C ILE A 30 5.50 -7.47 -5.14
N GLU A 31 6.12 -8.17 -4.20
CA GLU A 31 7.50 -8.66 -4.30
C GLU A 31 7.53 -10.19 -4.30
N LEU A 32 8.22 -10.74 -5.30
CA LEU A 32 8.62 -12.14 -5.38
C LEU A 32 10.12 -12.24 -5.15
N ASP A 33 10.53 -12.81 -4.01
CA ASP A 33 11.93 -13.12 -3.72
C ASP A 33 12.21 -14.57 -4.13
N LEU A 34 13.07 -14.73 -5.14
CA LEU A 34 13.47 -16.05 -5.65
C LEU A 34 14.48 -16.76 -4.73
N SER A 35 15.25 -16.00 -3.94
CA SER A 35 16.27 -16.53 -3.04
C SER A 35 15.63 -17.11 -1.77
N GLU A 36 14.72 -16.35 -1.17
CA GLU A 36 14.00 -16.76 0.05
C GLU A 36 12.73 -17.56 -0.27
N GLY A 37 12.24 -17.49 -1.52
CA GLY A 37 11.01 -18.17 -1.93
C GLY A 37 9.77 -17.56 -1.28
N THR A 38 9.72 -16.23 -1.17
CA THR A 38 8.61 -15.50 -0.56
C THR A 38 7.84 -14.67 -1.57
N LEU A 39 6.54 -14.49 -1.31
CA LEU A 39 5.66 -13.60 -2.06
C LEU A 39 4.91 -12.71 -1.07
N LEU A 40 5.11 -11.40 -1.17
CA LEU A 40 4.57 -10.42 -0.24
C LEU A 40 4.11 -9.16 -0.97
N ALA A 41 3.47 -8.25 -0.23
CA ALA A 41 3.21 -6.90 -0.69
C ALA A 41 3.84 -5.90 0.28
N ASP A 42 4.40 -4.82 -0.25
CA ASP A 42 5.02 -3.75 0.52
C ASP A 42 4.94 -2.43 -0.26
N TYR A 43 5.45 -1.34 0.32
CA TYR A 43 5.56 -0.05 -0.33
C TYR A 43 7.02 0.34 -0.57
N ASP A 44 7.24 1.24 -1.52
CA ASP A 44 8.56 1.75 -1.82
C ASP A 44 9.02 2.70 -0.71
N SER A 45 10.02 2.27 0.04
CA SER A 45 10.65 3.09 1.08
C SER A 45 11.78 3.98 0.52
N GLN A 46 12.14 3.82 -0.76
CA GLN A 46 13.21 4.58 -1.38
C GLN A 46 12.69 5.90 -1.96
N ILE A 47 13.09 6.99 -1.30
CA ILE A 47 12.66 8.36 -1.62
C ILE A 47 13.31 8.86 -2.92
N ASP A 48 14.42 8.26 -3.38
CA ASP A 48 15.20 8.67 -4.55
C ASP A 48 14.89 7.87 -5.83
N GLY A 49 13.99 6.89 -5.76
CA GLY A 49 13.61 6.04 -6.88
C GLY A 49 14.71 5.07 -7.34
N SER A 50 15.74 4.84 -6.53
CA SER A 50 16.73 3.82 -6.83
C SER A 50 16.19 2.42 -6.47
N ALA A 51 16.49 1.44 -7.32
CA ALA A 51 16.06 0.06 -7.08
C ALA A 51 17.13 -0.68 -6.26
N PRO A 52 16.73 -1.48 -5.24
CA PRO A 52 17.66 -2.37 -4.54
C PRO A 52 18.48 -3.23 -5.51
N SER A 53 19.69 -3.62 -5.09
CA SER A 53 20.58 -4.43 -5.91
C SER A 53 19.95 -5.78 -6.29
N ALA A 54 19.19 -6.39 -5.39
CA ALA A 54 18.47 -7.64 -5.60
C ALA A 54 17.38 -7.51 -6.69
N VAL A 55 16.66 -6.39 -6.73
CA VAL A 55 15.71 -6.07 -7.80
C VAL A 55 16.44 -5.90 -9.14
N ARG A 56 17.54 -5.13 -9.17
CA ARG A 56 18.33 -4.93 -10.39
C ARG A 56 18.93 -6.21 -10.96
N THR A 57 19.31 -7.14 -10.09
CA THR A 57 19.89 -8.43 -10.47
C THR A 57 18.83 -9.53 -10.67
N GLY A 58 17.56 -9.21 -10.43
CA GLY A 58 16.39 -10.04 -10.72
C GLY A 58 16.07 -11.10 -9.68
N PHE A 59 16.79 -11.15 -8.54
CA PHE A 59 16.48 -12.06 -7.43
C PHE A 59 15.20 -11.66 -6.71
N GLU A 60 14.95 -10.37 -6.60
CA GLU A 60 13.66 -9.82 -6.20
C GLU A 60 12.96 -9.30 -7.45
N ARG A 61 11.66 -9.57 -7.57
CA ARG A 61 10.84 -9.08 -8.68
C ARG A 61 9.69 -8.28 -8.10
N ARG A 62 9.62 -7.00 -8.45
CA ARG A 62 8.60 -6.08 -7.94
C ARG A 62 7.61 -5.70 -9.02
N TYR A 63 6.34 -5.84 -8.70
CA TYR A 63 5.22 -5.52 -9.59
C TYR A 63 4.38 -4.42 -8.95
N ARG A 64 4.29 -3.26 -9.59
CA ARG A 64 3.56 -2.10 -9.07
C ARG A 64 2.06 -2.40 -8.97
N ILE A 65 1.47 -2.01 -7.85
CA ILE A 65 0.02 -2.05 -7.61
C ILE A 65 -0.45 -0.71 -7.03
N PRO A 66 -1.74 -0.35 -7.13
CA PRO A 66 -2.30 0.71 -6.31
C PRO A 66 -2.23 0.31 -4.82
N VAL A 67 -2.51 1.27 -3.93
CA VAL A 67 -2.60 1.01 -2.49
C VAL A 67 -3.87 0.20 -2.22
N LEU A 68 -3.73 -1.13 -2.25
CA LEU A 68 -4.83 -2.06 -2.04
C LEU A 68 -5.14 -2.21 -0.55
N THR A 69 -6.40 -2.51 -0.24
CA THR A 69 -6.78 -2.97 1.10
C THR A 69 -6.10 -4.30 1.43
N ALA A 70 -5.89 -4.58 2.71
CA ALA A 70 -5.33 -5.87 3.16
C ALA A 70 -6.09 -7.09 2.62
N VAL A 71 -7.42 -6.98 2.51
CA VAL A 71 -8.27 -8.07 1.98
C VAL A 71 -8.01 -8.27 0.50
N ALA A 72 -7.99 -7.19 -0.29
CA ALA A 72 -7.77 -7.24 -1.73
C ALA A 72 -6.36 -7.75 -2.06
N VAL A 73 -5.32 -7.26 -1.38
CA VAL A 73 -3.95 -7.69 -1.63
C VAL A 73 -3.72 -9.15 -1.24
N ASN A 74 -4.28 -9.61 -0.11
CA ASN A 74 -4.17 -11.02 0.27
C ASN A 74 -4.87 -11.96 -0.73
N ARG A 75 -5.99 -11.51 -1.32
CA ARG A 75 -6.66 -12.24 -2.41
C ARG A 75 -5.80 -12.24 -3.68
N LEU A 76 -5.16 -11.13 -4.01
CA LEU A 76 -4.22 -11.03 -5.13
C LEU A 76 -3.01 -11.97 -4.94
N LEU A 77 -2.37 -11.93 -3.76
CA LEU A 77 -1.25 -12.82 -3.41
C LEU A 77 -1.64 -14.30 -3.56
N ALA A 78 -2.83 -14.69 -3.11
CA ALA A 78 -3.33 -16.06 -3.28
C ALA A 78 -3.53 -16.45 -4.76
N LYS A 79 -3.95 -15.51 -5.62
CA LYS A 79 -4.06 -15.74 -7.08
C LYS A 79 -2.69 -15.85 -7.75
N LEU A 80 -1.70 -15.08 -7.30
CA LEU A 80 -0.37 -15.04 -7.85
C LEU A 80 0.52 -16.19 -7.37
N ALA A 81 0.29 -16.72 -6.17
CA ALA A 81 1.06 -17.83 -5.58
C ALA A 81 1.33 -19.02 -6.52
N PRO A 82 0.35 -19.61 -7.24
CA PRO A 82 0.63 -20.72 -8.16
C PRO A 82 1.50 -20.33 -9.37
N LEU A 83 1.53 -19.06 -9.76
CA LEU A 83 2.43 -18.56 -10.80
C LEU A 83 3.84 -18.33 -10.23
N ALA A 84 3.92 -17.76 -9.03
CA ALA A 84 5.18 -17.59 -8.30
C ALA A 84 5.88 -18.93 -8.03
N ASP A 85 5.13 -19.98 -7.69
CA ASP A 85 5.64 -21.36 -7.56
C ASP A 85 6.34 -21.85 -8.84
N ARG A 86 5.77 -21.57 -10.01
CA ARG A 86 6.35 -21.94 -11.30
C ARG A 86 7.62 -21.16 -11.61
N ILE A 87 7.64 -19.87 -11.27
CA ILE A 87 8.85 -19.05 -11.40
C ILE A 87 9.95 -19.58 -10.49
N LEU A 88 9.62 -19.87 -9.22
CA LEU A 88 10.56 -20.40 -8.23
C LEU A 88 11.12 -21.78 -8.62
N ALA A 89 10.34 -22.58 -9.36
CA ALA A 89 10.76 -23.89 -9.83
C ALA A 89 11.67 -23.86 -11.08
N ASP A 90 11.69 -22.76 -11.84
CA ASP A 90 12.38 -22.66 -13.13
C ASP A 90 13.22 -21.38 -13.25
N TRP A 91 14.11 -21.15 -12.28
CA TRP A 91 15.12 -20.09 -12.34
C TRP A 91 16.50 -20.60 -11.92
N GLU A 92 17.54 -19.89 -12.32
CA GLU A 92 18.91 -20.16 -11.91
C GLU A 92 19.70 -18.89 -11.58
N LYS A 93 20.70 -19.05 -10.71
CA LYS A 93 21.69 -18.02 -10.43
C LYS A 93 22.85 -18.16 -11.41
N SER A 94 23.07 -17.14 -12.24
CA SER A 94 24.10 -17.14 -13.29
C SER A 94 25.07 -15.96 -13.14
N TRP A 95 26.34 -16.16 -13.48
CA TRP A 95 27.34 -15.09 -13.51
C TRP A 95 27.35 -14.43 -14.89
N ASN A 96 27.14 -13.10 -14.95
CA ASN A 96 27.03 -12.37 -16.22
C ASN A 96 28.35 -11.71 -16.68
N GLY A 97 29.45 -11.91 -15.95
CA GLY A 97 30.74 -11.24 -16.20
C GLY A 97 31.09 -10.17 -15.16
N GLU A 98 30.10 -9.59 -14.47
CA GLU A 98 30.28 -8.54 -13.47
C GLU A 98 29.69 -8.91 -12.10
N THR A 99 28.51 -9.53 -12.09
CA THR A 99 27.79 -9.95 -10.88
C THR A 99 26.96 -11.21 -11.14
N HIS A 100 26.40 -11.77 -10.07
CA HIS A 100 25.38 -12.81 -10.19
C HIS A 100 24.01 -12.18 -10.47
N VAL A 101 23.25 -12.83 -11.35
CA VAL A 101 21.89 -12.45 -11.72
C VAL A 101 20.98 -13.67 -11.67
N ALA A 102 19.69 -13.44 -11.45
CA ALA A 102 18.67 -14.48 -11.60
C ALA A 102 18.24 -14.56 -13.08
N VAL A 103 18.30 -15.75 -13.65
CA VAL A 103 17.88 -16.03 -15.02
C VAL A 103 16.66 -16.94 -14.98
N LEU A 104 15.55 -16.48 -15.56
CA LEU A 104 14.33 -17.27 -15.67
C LEU A 104 14.39 -18.23 -16.86
N GLY A 105 14.00 -19.48 -16.61
CA GLY A 105 13.72 -20.48 -17.62
C GLY A 105 12.45 -20.18 -18.42
N ALA A 106 12.06 -21.13 -19.28
CA ALA A 106 10.94 -20.93 -20.20
C ALA A 106 9.58 -20.96 -19.49
N ASP A 107 9.41 -21.85 -18.51
CA ASP A 107 8.17 -21.93 -17.73
C ASP A 107 8.03 -20.73 -16.81
N ALA A 108 9.13 -20.32 -16.15
CA ALA A 108 9.16 -19.13 -15.32
C ALA A 108 8.80 -17.86 -16.11
N LYS A 109 9.35 -17.66 -17.31
CA LYS A 109 8.97 -16.54 -18.18
C LYS A 109 7.50 -16.59 -18.60
N SER A 110 6.95 -17.79 -18.82
CA SER A 110 5.53 -17.93 -19.13
C SER A 110 4.64 -17.63 -17.92
N ALA A 111 5.08 -18.02 -16.72
CA ALA A 111 4.36 -17.77 -15.48
C ALA A 111 4.40 -16.28 -15.11
N GLU A 112 5.54 -15.62 -15.30
CA GLU A 112 5.69 -14.17 -15.11
C GLU A 112 4.73 -13.39 -16.00
N LYS A 113 4.64 -13.71 -17.30
CA LYS A 113 3.62 -13.10 -18.17
C LYS A 113 2.19 -13.33 -17.68
N GLY A 114 1.94 -14.47 -17.04
CA GLY A 114 0.66 -14.73 -16.40
C GLY A 114 0.39 -13.80 -15.21
N MET A 115 1.43 -13.44 -14.44
CA MET A 115 1.30 -12.46 -13.35
C MET A 115 0.98 -11.09 -13.91
N ASP A 116 1.66 -10.67 -14.99
CA ASP A 116 1.37 -9.40 -15.67
C ASP A 116 -0.09 -9.33 -16.11
N VAL A 117 -0.63 -10.39 -16.73
CA VAL A 117 -2.05 -10.44 -17.13
C VAL A 117 -3.00 -10.31 -15.94
N VAL A 118 -2.68 -10.92 -14.79
CA VAL A 118 -3.51 -10.81 -13.58
C VAL A 118 -3.50 -9.38 -13.03
N LEU A 119 -2.35 -8.70 -13.09
CA LEU A 119 -2.16 -7.34 -12.58
C LEU A 119 -2.76 -6.28 -13.53
N GLU A 120 -2.66 -6.51 -14.85
CA GLU A 120 -3.21 -5.63 -15.89
C GLU A 120 -4.73 -5.67 -15.99
N ALA A 121 -5.39 -6.67 -15.38
CA ALA A 121 -6.85 -6.77 -15.34
C ALA A 121 -7.52 -5.60 -14.60
N GLY A 122 -6.75 -4.83 -13.82
CA GLY A 122 -7.23 -3.68 -13.06
C GLY A 122 -7.79 -4.05 -11.69
N PHE A 123 -8.12 -3.02 -10.91
CA PHE A 123 -8.64 -3.13 -9.55
C PHE A 123 -9.87 -2.24 -9.41
N ASP A 124 -10.89 -2.74 -8.73
CA ASP A 124 -12.12 -1.99 -8.48
C ASP A 124 -11.90 -1.03 -7.30
N ALA A 125 -12.63 0.09 -7.27
CA ALA A 125 -12.53 1.08 -6.19
C ALA A 125 -12.68 0.49 -4.75
N PRO A 126 -13.57 -0.48 -4.49
CA PRO A 126 -13.68 -1.14 -3.18
C PRO A 126 -12.39 -1.84 -2.72
N ASP A 127 -11.55 -2.28 -3.66
CA ASP A 127 -10.29 -2.97 -3.39
C ASP A 127 -9.14 -2.00 -3.10
N ILE A 128 -9.28 -0.73 -3.51
CA ILE A 128 -8.28 0.32 -3.38
C ILE A 128 -8.62 1.16 -2.14
N VAL A 129 -7.60 1.50 -1.35
CA VAL A 129 -7.73 2.43 -0.22
C VAL A 129 -8.09 3.82 -0.77
N GLY A 130 -9.18 4.39 -0.27
CA GLY A 130 -9.55 5.79 -0.55
C GLY A 130 -8.58 6.73 0.16
N GLU A 131 -8.06 7.72 -0.55
CA GLU A 131 -7.12 8.69 -0.01
C GLU A 131 -7.64 10.11 -0.27
N TRP A 132 -7.70 10.91 0.79
CA TRP A 132 -8.10 12.31 0.76
C TRP A 132 -7.15 13.14 1.61
N ASP A 133 -7.03 14.43 1.33
CA ASP A 133 -6.40 15.39 2.24
C ASP A 133 -7.45 16.05 3.14
N ALA A 134 -7.05 16.55 4.31
CA ALA A 134 -7.95 17.26 5.23
C ALA A 134 -8.70 18.41 4.53
N ASP A 135 -8.04 19.13 3.63
CA ASP A 135 -8.64 20.24 2.87
C ASP A 135 -9.71 19.78 1.86
N ASP A 136 -9.73 18.50 1.47
CA ASP A 136 -10.76 17.96 0.56
C ASP A 136 -12.08 17.69 1.28
N VAL A 137 -12.02 17.49 2.60
CA VAL A 137 -13.13 16.95 3.40
C VAL A 137 -13.64 17.92 4.46
N THR A 138 -12.84 18.94 4.80
CA THR A 138 -13.17 19.96 5.79
C THR A 138 -13.64 21.24 5.13
N ASN A 139 -14.48 22.01 5.83
CA ASN A 139 -15.08 23.25 5.35
C ASN A 139 -14.76 24.46 6.24
N GLY A 140 -14.12 24.27 7.39
CA GLY A 140 -13.76 25.31 8.35
C GLY A 140 -14.80 25.56 9.45
N SER A 141 -15.88 24.79 9.50
CA SER A 141 -16.96 24.88 10.51
C SER A 141 -16.90 23.75 11.53
N GLU A 142 -15.86 22.92 11.52
CA GLU A 142 -15.72 21.71 12.34
C GLU A 142 -15.77 22.03 13.84
N ALA A 143 -15.35 23.23 14.24
CA ALA A 143 -15.49 23.71 15.61
C ALA A 143 -16.95 23.74 16.07
N ASP A 144 -17.82 24.31 15.24
CA ASP A 144 -19.25 24.43 15.52
C ASP A 144 -19.99 23.10 15.25
N GLU A 145 -19.63 22.38 14.19
CA GLU A 145 -20.29 21.14 13.79
C GLU A 145 -20.09 20.00 14.80
N TYR A 146 -18.92 19.95 15.45
CA TYR A 146 -18.54 18.89 16.38
C TYR A 146 -18.37 19.35 17.84
N ASP A 147 -18.77 20.59 18.15
CA ASP A 147 -18.60 21.22 19.46
C ASP A 147 -17.14 21.15 19.97
N ILE A 148 -16.17 21.45 19.10
CA ILE A 148 -14.74 21.44 19.48
C ILE A 148 -14.43 22.71 20.25
N VAL A 149 -14.04 22.53 21.52
CA VAL A 149 -13.63 23.60 22.43
C VAL A 149 -12.24 23.30 22.98
N ALA A 150 -11.67 24.26 23.70
CA ALA A 150 -10.40 24.14 24.39
C ALA A 150 -10.20 22.83 25.20
N GLY A 151 -11.26 22.42 25.90
CA GLY A 151 -11.27 21.22 26.72
C GLY A 151 -11.46 19.90 25.96
N THR A 152 -11.61 19.92 24.63
CA THR A 152 -11.85 18.71 23.83
C THR A 152 -10.61 17.81 23.86
N THR A 153 -10.80 16.55 24.25
CA THR A 153 -9.69 15.61 24.43
C THR A 153 -9.18 15.04 23.11
N ASP A 154 -7.94 14.53 23.10
CA ASP A 154 -7.38 13.87 21.91
C ASP A 154 -8.19 12.62 21.51
N GLU A 155 -8.77 11.91 22.47
CA GLU A 155 -9.68 10.80 22.19
C GLU A 155 -10.93 11.27 21.46
N ARG A 156 -11.53 12.39 21.88
CA ARG A 156 -12.69 12.95 21.18
C ARG A 156 -12.35 13.43 19.77
N LEU A 157 -11.17 14.05 19.58
CA LEU A 157 -10.70 14.40 18.23
C LEU A 157 -10.50 13.17 17.34
N THR A 158 -10.01 12.06 17.92
CA THR A 158 -9.88 10.78 17.21
C THR A 158 -11.24 10.22 16.78
N GLU A 159 -12.27 10.32 17.64
CA GLU A 159 -13.65 9.94 17.29
C GLU A 159 -14.21 10.79 16.14
N ILE A 160 -14.00 12.11 16.19
CA ILE A 160 -14.43 13.04 15.13
C ILE A 160 -13.73 12.70 13.81
N ALA A 161 -12.41 12.45 13.84
CA ALA A 161 -11.65 12.05 12.65
C ALA A 161 -12.20 10.75 12.05
N ALA A 162 -12.55 9.77 12.89
CA ALA A 162 -13.17 8.52 12.45
C ALA A 162 -14.55 8.77 11.82
N GLU A 163 -15.38 9.62 12.41
CA GLU A 163 -16.72 9.97 11.88
C GLU A 163 -16.63 10.63 10.49
N ILE A 164 -15.72 11.61 10.32
CA ILE A 164 -15.47 12.26 9.03
C ILE A 164 -14.99 11.23 8.00
N THR A 165 -14.06 10.35 8.40
CA THR A 165 -13.54 9.29 7.53
C THR A 165 -14.64 8.32 7.10
N GLU A 166 -15.50 7.89 8.02
CA GLU A 166 -16.65 7.03 7.71
C GLU A 166 -17.65 7.72 6.77
N GLY A 167 -17.90 9.02 6.94
CA GLY A 167 -18.72 9.83 6.03
C GLY A 167 -18.16 9.87 4.61
N MET A 168 -16.85 10.01 4.46
CA MET A 168 -16.17 9.99 3.16
C MET A 168 -16.21 8.61 2.50
N ILE A 169 -15.98 7.56 3.28
CA ILE A 169 -16.12 6.18 2.80
C ILE A 169 -17.57 5.93 2.36
N GLY A 170 -18.55 6.30 3.16
CA GLY A 170 -19.98 6.10 2.87
C GLY A 170 -20.53 6.89 1.68
N SER A 171 -19.81 7.94 1.24
CA SER A 171 -20.14 8.74 0.06
C SER A 171 -19.29 8.43 -1.17
N SER A 172 -18.40 7.43 -1.10
CA SER A 172 -17.53 6.99 -2.19
C SER A 172 -17.72 5.50 -2.50
N ASP A 173 -17.01 5.01 -3.53
CA ASP A 173 -17.00 3.59 -3.89
C ASP A 173 -15.92 2.79 -3.13
N HIS A 174 -15.24 3.41 -2.16
CA HIS A 174 -14.18 2.77 -1.36
C HIS A 174 -14.77 2.07 -0.13
N THR A 175 -14.06 1.04 0.38
CA THR A 175 -14.47 0.30 1.61
C THR A 175 -13.58 0.59 2.81
N VAL A 176 -12.37 1.09 2.54
CA VAL A 176 -11.37 1.51 3.53
C VAL A 176 -10.76 2.79 2.99
N GLY A 177 -10.48 3.75 3.86
CA GLY A 177 -9.82 4.97 3.45
C GLY A 177 -9.08 5.67 4.58
N VAL A 178 -8.31 6.67 4.19
CA VAL A 178 -7.52 7.51 5.08
C VAL A 178 -7.64 8.96 4.64
N ILE A 179 -7.70 9.86 5.61
CA ILE A 179 -7.68 11.30 5.39
C ILE A 179 -6.36 11.83 5.96
N HIS A 180 -5.45 12.23 5.09
CA HIS A 180 -4.14 12.73 5.48
C HIS A 180 -4.28 14.07 6.20
N GLU A 181 -3.46 14.26 7.24
CA GLU A 181 -3.39 15.48 8.04
C GLU A 181 -4.64 15.87 8.86
N LEU A 182 -5.71 15.06 8.84
CA LEU A 182 -6.95 15.36 9.55
C LEU A 182 -6.76 15.52 11.08
N ASP A 183 -5.97 14.64 11.71
CA ASP A 183 -5.69 14.75 13.15
C ASP A 183 -4.95 16.05 13.50
N ALA A 184 -4.02 16.48 12.63
CA ALA A 184 -3.28 17.72 12.82
C ALA A 184 -4.19 18.94 12.63
N TYR A 185 -5.07 18.87 11.62
CA TYR A 185 -6.11 19.85 11.38
C TYR A 185 -7.03 20.03 12.61
N LEU A 186 -7.59 18.93 13.14
CA LEU A 186 -8.53 18.99 14.27
C LEU A 186 -7.86 19.51 15.56
N ARG A 187 -6.58 19.16 15.79
CA ARG A 187 -5.81 19.73 16.89
C ARG A 187 -5.57 21.23 16.74
N ARG A 188 -5.37 21.73 15.51
CA ARG A 188 -5.26 23.16 15.23
C ARG A 188 -6.59 23.88 15.51
N VAL A 189 -7.71 23.32 15.05
CA VAL A 189 -9.06 23.85 15.34
C VAL A 189 -9.29 23.97 16.85
N ARG A 190 -8.96 22.94 17.63
CA ARG A 190 -9.01 23.01 19.10
C ARG A 190 -8.13 24.13 19.67
N ALA A 191 -6.89 24.25 19.19
CA ALA A 191 -5.95 25.26 19.69
C ALA A 191 -6.37 26.69 19.35
N GLU A 192 -7.12 26.90 18.27
CA GLU A 192 -7.70 28.20 17.92
C GLU A 192 -8.88 28.54 18.85
N ALA A 193 -9.67 27.54 19.28
CA ALA A 193 -10.73 27.71 20.27
C ALA A 193 -10.21 28.05 21.69
N ASP A 194 -8.93 27.79 22.00
CA ASP A 194 -8.26 28.26 23.24
C ASP A 194 -7.98 29.78 23.20
N ALA A 195 -7.88 30.36 22.01
CA ALA A 195 -7.36 31.72 21.80
C ALA A 195 -8.46 32.80 21.78
N GLU A 196 -9.74 32.41 21.76
CA GLU A 196 -10.92 33.28 21.86
C GLU A 196 -11.45 33.41 23.30
#